data_AF-A0A0N8PWF6-F1
#
_entry.id   AF-A0A0N8PWF6-F1
#
_cell.length_a   1.000
_cell.length_b   1.000
_cell.length_c   1.000
_cell.angle_alpha   90.00
_cell.angle_beta   90.00
_cell.angle_gamma   90.00
#
_symmetry.space_group_name_H-M   'P 1'
#
loop_
_entity.id
_entity.type
_entity.pdbx_description
1 polymer ?
#
loop_
_entity_poly.entity_id
_entity_poly.type
_entity_poly.pdbx_seq_one_letter_code
_entity_poly.pdbx_strand_id
1 'polypeptide(L)'
;MISTYIFTTQGIQVPANLSWLKHLRKRWGRSILIQALRMLRFHGTSFSTLLENIFEVTEQYQAKFTFPIVASVALKHPELTHEILRYGHEIAVHGYKHVKYTYLTEHQQDNDIKMALASFKKMGIPVYGFRAPYNTYTEYTPKLLEKYGFLWDGGIGFNPKYKECTCPFTIPVNDHTSSFTCIHLSEWSDDRMIEKYGFQSHQIAEALKRDIKRANERHGIVMFDLHPIRIGQPQYIDGLRQALIYGTELNGWFPTVTKAVKHWRKHGNWKHGAAFCCLITGDIDNFAFLDYLQRLL
;
A
#
# COMPACT_ATOMS: atom_id res chain seq x y z
N MET A 1 2.75 3.25 66.51
CA MET A 1 2.27 4.36 65.68
C MET A 1 3.19 4.49 64.46
N ILE A 2 2.69 4.11 63.29
CA ILE A 2 2.89 4.70 61.94
C ILE A 2 4.36 5.04 61.58
N SER A 3 5.09 4.18 60.85
CA SER A 3 5.12 4.01 59.37
C SER A 3 5.64 5.23 58.60
N THR A 4 6.84 5.09 58.01
CA THR A 4 7.09 5.57 56.64
C THR A 4 8.23 4.79 56.00
N TYR A 5 7.87 3.89 55.08
CA TYR A 5 8.76 3.35 54.06
C TYR A 5 9.00 4.44 53.00
N ILE A 6 10.25 4.62 52.57
CA ILE A 6 10.56 5.27 51.29
C ILE A 6 11.43 4.32 50.48
N PHE A 7 10.80 3.69 49.49
CA PHE A 7 11.45 2.99 48.39
C PHE A 7 12.19 4.01 47.51
N THR A 8 13.50 3.85 47.35
CA THR A 8 14.29 4.54 46.33
C THR A 8 14.36 3.64 45.08
N THR A 9 13.49 3.89 44.11
CA THR A 9 13.61 3.30 42.77
C THR A 9 14.75 3.98 42.01
N GLN A 10 15.69 3.19 41.52
CA GLN A 10 16.76 3.62 40.62
C GLN A 10 16.17 4.38 39.41
N GLY A 11 16.52 5.66 39.30
CA GLY A 11 16.15 6.50 38.18
C GLY A 11 16.97 6.17 36.94
N ILE A 12 16.29 5.80 35.85
CA ILE A 12 16.88 5.77 34.51
C ILE A 12 17.04 7.23 34.07
N GLN A 13 18.27 7.71 33.95
CA GLN A 13 18.56 8.96 33.26
C GLN A 13 18.41 8.76 31.75
N VAL A 14 17.40 9.40 31.16
CA VAL A 14 17.26 9.52 29.70
C VAL A 14 17.87 10.87 29.29
N PRO A 15 18.89 10.92 28.43
CA PRO A 15 19.36 12.19 27.91
C PRO A 15 18.35 12.74 26.90
N ALA A 16 17.55 13.72 27.33
CA ALA A 16 16.70 14.51 26.45
C ALA A 16 17.56 15.46 25.61
N ASN A 17 18.25 14.95 24.59
CA ASN A 17 18.86 15.82 23.60
C ASN A 17 17.77 16.31 22.62
N LEU A 18 17.06 17.38 22.99
CA LEU A 18 16.03 18.07 22.19
C LEU A 18 16.56 18.67 20.86
N SER A 19 17.82 18.43 20.50
CA SER A 19 18.44 18.86 19.24
C SER A 19 17.78 18.24 18.00
N TRP A 20 17.34 16.97 18.07
CA TRP A 20 16.70 16.31 16.91
C TRP A 20 15.31 16.89 16.57
N LEU A 21 14.56 17.36 17.58
CA LEU A 21 13.27 18.05 17.41
C LEU A 21 13.43 19.38 16.64
N LYS A 22 14.57 20.08 16.81
CA LYS A 22 14.90 21.27 16.02
C LYS A 22 15.16 20.94 14.54
N HIS A 23 15.75 19.77 14.24
CA HIS A 23 15.97 19.33 12.86
C HIS A 23 14.68 18.91 12.14
N LEU A 24 13.72 18.33 12.85
CA LEU A 24 12.37 18.07 12.32
C LEU A 24 11.62 19.38 12.02
N ARG A 25 11.66 20.35 12.94
CA ARG A 25 10.88 21.58 12.82
C ARG A 25 11.35 22.51 11.68
N LYS A 26 12.64 22.50 11.34
CA LYS A 26 13.24 23.46 10.38
C LYS A 26 13.09 23.07 8.90
N ARG A 27 12.79 21.79 8.58
CA ARG A 27 12.63 21.29 7.20
C ARG A 27 11.21 20.82 6.88
N TRP A 28 10.34 20.62 7.88
CA TRP A 28 9.04 19.95 7.74
C TRP A 28 7.80 20.75 8.17
N GLY A 29 7.94 21.95 8.74
CA GLY A 29 6.82 22.65 9.41
C GLY A 29 5.61 22.97 8.53
N ARG A 30 5.78 23.80 7.49
CA ARG A 30 4.66 24.19 6.59
C ARG A 30 4.09 22.99 5.83
N SER A 31 4.94 22.03 5.44
CA SER A 31 4.52 20.85 4.67
C SER A 31 3.67 19.90 5.49
N ILE A 32 3.98 19.67 6.77
CA ILE A 32 3.16 18.80 7.63
C ILE A 32 1.80 19.43 7.90
N LEU A 33 1.74 20.75 8.16
CA LEU A 33 0.48 21.44 8.40
C LEU A 33 -0.43 21.42 7.16
N ILE A 34 0.13 21.70 5.98
CA ILE A 34 -0.61 21.61 4.71
C ILE A 34 -1.12 20.19 4.48
N GLN A 35 -0.28 19.17 4.73
CA GLN A 35 -0.70 17.77 4.60
C GLN A 35 -1.80 17.40 5.59
N ALA A 36 -1.69 17.84 6.85
CA ALA A 36 -2.70 17.58 7.86
C ALA A 36 -4.05 18.23 7.50
N LEU A 37 -4.05 19.47 7.00
CA LEU A 37 -5.26 20.13 6.51
C LEU A 37 -5.87 19.41 5.30
N ARG A 38 -5.03 18.90 4.38
CA ARG A 38 -5.52 18.05 3.26
C ARG A 38 -6.14 16.77 3.75
N MET A 39 -5.48 16.04 4.64
CA MET A 39 -5.99 14.79 5.16
C MET A 39 -7.29 15.02 5.93
N LEU A 40 -7.37 16.09 6.73
CA LEU A 40 -8.62 16.51 7.36
C LEU A 40 -9.74 16.71 6.34
N ARG A 41 -9.46 17.39 5.22
CA ARG A 41 -10.42 17.56 4.13
C ARG A 41 -10.80 16.22 3.47
N PHE A 42 -9.85 15.33 3.21
CA PHE A 42 -10.15 14.02 2.62
C PHE A 42 -11.02 13.14 3.54
N HIS A 43 -10.79 13.21 4.85
CA HIS A 43 -11.64 12.55 5.86
C HIS A 43 -12.97 13.27 6.10
N GLY A 44 -13.27 14.36 5.39
CA GLY A 44 -14.62 14.91 5.33
C GLY A 44 -15.62 13.94 4.70
N THR A 45 -15.13 13.00 3.88
CA THR A 45 -15.87 11.83 3.39
C THR A 45 -15.54 10.63 4.26
N SER A 46 -16.55 9.89 4.72
CA SER A 46 -16.34 8.68 5.53
C SER A 46 -15.58 7.61 4.74
N PHE A 47 -14.74 6.81 5.40
CA PHE A 47 -13.96 5.78 4.71
C PHE A 47 -14.85 4.67 4.13
N SER A 48 -15.99 4.36 4.77
CA SER A 48 -17.01 3.46 4.22
C SER A 48 -17.48 3.94 2.85
N THR A 49 -17.85 5.23 2.74
CA THR A 49 -18.28 5.84 1.47
C THR A 49 -17.17 5.81 0.42
N LEU A 50 -15.91 6.01 0.82
CA LEU A 50 -14.78 5.92 -0.12
C LEU A 50 -14.60 4.50 -0.67
N LEU A 51 -14.77 3.48 0.17
CA LEU A 51 -14.75 2.07 -0.24
C LEU A 51 -15.95 1.73 -1.13
N GLU A 52 -17.16 2.14 -0.74
CA GLU A 52 -18.40 1.97 -1.52
C GLU A 52 -18.23 2.52 -2.95
N ASN A 53 -17.74 3.75 -3.09
CA ASN A 53 -17.47 4.37 -4.39
C ASN A 53 -16.52 3.52 -5.26
N ILE A 54 -15.48 2.94 -4.65
CA ILE A 54 -14.52 2.07 -5.34
C ILE A 54 -15.17 0.74 -5.71
N PHE A 55 -15.94 0.14 -4.82
CA PHE A 55 -16.58 -1.15 -5.02
C PHE A 55 -17.63 -1.08 -6.13
N GLU A 56 -18.46 -0.05 -6.14
CA GLU A 56 -19.45 0.20 -7.21
C GLU A 56 -18.79 0.27 -8.59
N VAL A 57 -17.70 1.03 -8.71
CA VAL A 57 -16.97 1.12 -9.98
C VAL A 57 -16.32 -0.20 -10.35
N THR A 58 -15.63 -0.85 -9.42
CA THR A 58 -14.87 -2.07 -9.73
C THR A 58 -15.76 -3.27 -10.04
N GLU A 59 -16.94 -3.37 -9.42
CA GLU A 59 -17.91 -4.43 -9.68
C GLU A 59 -18.39 -4.43 -11.15
N GLN A 60 -18.66 -3.24 -11.71
CA GLN A 60 -19.10 -3.08 -13.10
C GLN A 60 -18.12 -3.67 -14.13
N TYR A 61 -16.83 -3.71 -13.81
CA TYR A 61 -15.76 -4.18 -14.71
C TYR A 61 -15.11 -5.48 -14.23
N GLN A 62 -15.72 -6.18 -13.27
CA GLN A 62 -15.16 -7.38 -12.64
C GLN A 62 -13.73 -7.19 -12.12
N ALA A 63 -13.39 -5.95 -11.76
CA ALA A 63 -12.09 -5.56 -11.27
C ALA A 63 -12.00 -5.80 -9.77
N LYS A 64 -10.78 -6.02 -9.28
CA LYS A 64 -10.52 -6.13 -7.83
C LYS A 64 -9.29 -5.33 -7.43
N PHE A 65 -9.46 -4.49 -6.41
CA PHE A 65 -8.37 -3.92 -5.65
C PHE A 65 -7.64 -4.92 -4.76
N THR A 66 -6.38 -4.61 -4.49
CA THR A 66 -5.58 -5.17 -3.39
C THR A 66 -5.11 -4.04 -2.49
N PHE A 67 -5.45 -4.10 -1.20
CA PHE A 67 -5.12 -3.07 -0.22
C PHE A 67 -4.02 -3.55 0.72
N PRO A 68 -2.78 -3.06 0.61
CA PRO A 68 -1.81 -3.18 1.68
C PRO A 68 -2.29 -2.38 2.90
N ILE A 69 -2.59 -3.03 4.02
CA ILE A 69 -3.11 -2.36 5.21
C ILE A 69 -2.10 -2.41 6.35
N VAL A 70 -1.95 -1.30 7.07
CA VAL A 70 -1.17 -1.25 8.32
C VAL A 70 -1.91 -2.02 9.39
N ALA A 71 -1.32 -3.07 9.95
CA ALA A 71 -2.06 -4.00 10.78
C ALA A 71 -2.59 -3.37 12.09
N SER A 72 -1.89 -2.41 12.67
CA SER A 72 -2.40 -1.67 13.85
C SER A 72 -3.62 -0.80 13.56
N VAL A 73 -3.80 -0.39 12.30
CA VAL A 73 -4.97 0.36 11.82
C VAL A 73 -6.13 -0.60 11.53
N ALA A 74 -5.85 -1.72 10.88
CA ALA A 74 -6.84 -2.79 10.67
C ALA A 74 -7.46 -3.29 11.99
N LEU A 75 -6.66 -3.44 13.06
CA LEU A 75 -7.14 -3.87 14.37
C LEU A 75 -8.14 -2.91 15.03
N LYS A 76 -8.06 -1.62 14.72
CA LYS A 76 -8.99 -0.61 15.25
C LYS A 76 -10.31 -0.56 14.48
N HIS A 77 -10.28 -0.99 13.22
CA HIS A 77 -11.39 -0.94 12.27
C HIS A 77 -11.64 -2.31 11.62
N PRO A 78 -11.91 -3.36 12.43
CA PRO A 78 -12.15 -4.69 11.91
C PRO A 78 -13.34 -4.73 10.95
N GLU A 79 -14.36 -3.91 11.15
CA GLU A 79 -15.56 -3.84 10.31
C GLU A 79 -15.24 -3.47 8.86
N LEU A 80 -14.49 -2.39 8.63
CA LEU A 80 -14.07 -1.96 7.28
C LEU A 80 -13.13 -2.98 6.64
N THR A 81 -12.27 -3.59 7.46
CA THR A 81 -11.34 -4.61 7.00
C THR A 81 -12.08 -5.87 6.51
N HIS A 82 -13.12 -6.33 7.23
CA HIS A 82 -13.94 -7.47 6.79
C HIS A 82 -14.86 -7.12 5.63
N GLU A 83 -15.30 -5.86 5.52
CA GLU A 83 -16.06 -5.38 4.38
C GLU A 83 -15.26 -5.49 3.07
N ILE A 84 -14.00 -5.06 3.05
CA ILE A 84 -13.09 -5.23 1.91
C ILE A 84 -13.08 -6.68 1.40
N LEU A 85 -12.94 -7.65 2.32
CA LEU A 85 -12.94 -9.07 1.97
C LEU A 85 -14.30 -9.56 1.44
N ARG A 86 -15.40 -9.05 1.99
CA ARG A 86 -16.78 -9.42 1.60
C ARG A 86 -17.06 -9.07 0.13
N TYR A 87 -16.53 -7.96 -0.35
CA TYR A 87 -16.60 -7.56 -1.76
C TYR A 87 -15.56 -8.28 -2.65
N GLY A 88 -14.77 -9.21 -2.09
CA GLY A 88 -13.81 -10.03 -2.81
C GLY A 88 -12.50 -9.32 -3.16
N HIS A 89 -12.23 -8.17 -2.54
CA HIS A 89 -10.93 -7.50 -2.63
C HIS A 89 -9.89 -8.20 -1.76
N GLU A 90 -8.62 -7.94 -2.07
CA GLU A 90 -7.51 -8.56 -1.33
C GLU A 90 -6.94 -7.60 -0.28
N ILE A 91 -6.50 -8.17 0.84
CA ILE A 91 -5.70 -7.48 1.85
C ILE A 91 -4.27 -8.02 1.82
N ALA A 92 -3.30 -7.11 1.83
CA ALA A 92 -1.88 -7.40 1.90
C ALA A 92 -1.26 -6.71 3.13
N VAL A 93 -0.03 -7.11 3.49
CA VAL A 93 0.66 -6.56 4.66
C VAL A 93 1.35 -5.25 4.29
N HIS A 94 1.09 -4.19 5.08
CA HIS A 94 1.80 -2.90 5.00
C HIS A 94 2.57 -2.57 6.28
N GLY A 95 3.14 -3.60 6.91
CA GLY A 95 3.76 -3.50 8.23
C GLY A 95 2.76 -3.43 9.38
N TYR A 96 3.27 -3.43 10.62
CA TYR A 96 2.43 -3.26 11.81
C TYR A 96 2.22 -1.78 12.11
N LYS A 97 3.25 -0.96 11.91
CA LYS A 97 3.19 0.51 11.95
C LYS A 97 3.63 1.10 10.62
N HIS A 98 3.09 2.27 10.29
CA HIS A 98 3.49 3.00 9.08
C HIS A 98 4.81 3.75 9.26
N VAL A 99 5.93 3.03 9.25
CA VAL A 99 7.28 3.58 9.49
C VAL A 99 8.21 3.28 8.33
N LYS A 100 9.16 4.18 8.05
CA LYS A 100 10.18 3.94 7.01
C LYS A 100 11.12 2.82 7.43
N TYR A 101 11.21 1.75 6.64
CA TYR A 101 12.05 0.60 6.97
C TYR A 101 13.54 0.93 6.92
N THR A 102 13.94 1.98 6.21
CA THR A 102 15.32 2.51 6.25
C THR A 102 15.72 3.11 7.61
N TYR A 103 14.76 3.34 8.51
CA TYR A 103 15.04 3.79 9.89
C TYR A 103 15.05 2.63 10.89
N LEU A 104 14.75 1.41 10.44
CA LEU A 104 14.67 0.22 11.28
C LEU A 104 15.89 -0.67 11.09
N THR A 105 16.38 -1.24 12.19
CA THR A 105 17.31 -2.37 12.13
C THR A 105 16.62 -3.61 11.57
N GLU A 106 17.38 -4.61 11.13
CA GLU A 106 16.83 -5.90 10.69
C GLU A 106 15.86 -6.51 11.72
N HIS A 107 16.26 -6.55 13.00
CA HIS A 107 15.41 -7.07 14.08
C HIS A 107 14.13 -6.25 14.26
N GLN A 108 14.17 -4.93 14.08
CA GLN A 108 12.98 -4.08 14.16
C GLN A 108 12.04 -4.32 12.98
N GLN A 109 12.56 -4.48 11.75
CA GLN A 109 11.74 -4.85 10.58
C GLN A 109 11.12 -6.25 10.78
N ASP A 110 11.92 -7.22 11.24
CA ASP A 110 11.46 -8.58 11.53
C ASP A 110 10.29 -8.57 12.52
N ASN A 111 10.44 -7.82 13.62
CA ASN A 111 9.39 -7.69 14.62
C ASN A 111 8.14 -6.96 14.07
N ASP A 112 8.30 -5.91 13.27
CA ASP A 112 7.17 -5.20 12.64
C ASP A 112 6.36 -6.14 11.73
N ILE A 113 7.03 -6.88 10.83
CA ILE A 113 6.37 -7.85 9.94
C ILE A 113 5.70 -8.97 10.76
N LYS A 114 6.41 -9.51 11.77
CA LYS A 114 5.87 -10.58 12.63
C LYS A 114 4.61 -10.15 13.36
N MET A 115 4.59 -8.94 13.93
CA MET A 115 3.41 -8.39 14.60
C MET A 115 2.26 -8.17 13.61
N ALA A 116 2.56 -7.71 12.39
CA ALA A 116 1.55 -7.52 11.35
C ALA A 116 0.87 -8.85 10.98
N LEU A 117 1.66 -9.88 10.70
CA LEU A 117 1.17 -11.23 10.39
C LEU A 117 0.35 -11.83 11.54
N ALA A 118 0.82 -11.69 12.78
CA ALA A 118 0.09 -12.14 13.96
C ALA A 118 -1.27 -11.43 14.11
N SER A 119 -1.34 -10.14 13.78
CA SER A 119 -2.56 -9.34 13.85
C SER A 119 -3.58 -9.79 12.82
N PHE A 120 -3.19 -9.93 11.54
CA PHE A 120 -4.09 -10.43 10.50
C PHE A 120 -4.53 -11.86 10.76
N LYS A 121 -3.63 -12.73 11.26
CA LYS A 121 -3.98 -14.08 11.70
C LYS A 121 -5.05 -14.07 12.79
N LYS A 122 -4.92 -13.20 13.80
CA LYS A 122 -5.91 -13.05 14.88
C LYS A 122 -7.27 -12.58 14.36
N MET A 123 -7.28 -11.76 13.31
CA MET A 123 -8.49 -11.30 12.63
C MET A 123 -9.09 -12.34 11.68
N GLY A 124 -8.42 -13.49 11.45
CA GLY A 124 -8.86 -14.49 10.47
C GLY A 124 -8.67 -14.04 9.02
N ILE A 125 -7.81 -13.07 8.77
CA ILE A 125 -7.60 -12.48 7.44
C ILE A 125 -6.39 -13.15 6.77
N PRO A 126 -6.59 -13.80 5.61
CA PRO A 126 -5.47 -14.35 4.85
C PRO A 126 -4.71 -13.23 4.14
N VAL A 127 -3.39 -13.19 4.33
CA VAL A 127 -2.50 -12.24 3.66
C VAL A 127 -1.38 -13.01 2.95
N TYR A 128 -1.10 -12.63 1.71
CA TYR A 128 -0.10 -13.30 0.86
C TYR A 128 0.94 -12.34 0.28
N GLY A 129 0.62 -11.05 0.25
CA GLY A 129 1.49 -10.01 -0.29
C GLY A 129 2.03 -9.07 0.78
N PHE A 130 3.08 -8.37 0.40
CA PHE A 130 3.69 -7.32 1.20
C PHE A 130 3.94 -6.06 0.36
N ARG A 131 3.85 -4.90 1.00
CA ARG A 131 4.41 -3.64 0.49
C ARG A 131 4.99 -2.88 1.68
N ALA A 132 6.24 -2.46 1.62
CA ALA A 132 6.83 -1.67 2.71
C ALA A 132 6.20 -0.26 2.79
N PRO A 133 5.97 0.28 3.99
CA PRO A 133 5.60 1.69 4.14
C PRO A 133 6.53 2.64 3.39
N TYR A 134 5.94 3.65 2.75
CA TYR A 134 6.63 4.63 1.91
C TYR A 134 7.44 4.03 0.75
N ASN A 135 7.21 2.76 0.37
CA ASN A 135 8.02 2.01 -0.59
C ASN A 135 9.53 2.06 -0.25
N THR A 136 9.84 2.03 1.05
CA THR A 136 11.23 2.04 1.54
C THR A 136 11.69 0.63 1.87
N TYR A 137 12.81 0.20 1.30
CA TYR A 137 13.37 -1.15 1.45
C TYR A 137 14.84 -1.06 1.84
N THR A 138 15.33 -2.06 2.58
CA THR A 138 16.77 -2.24 2.88
C THR A 138 17.25 -3.60 2.34
N GLU A 139 18.54 -3.91 2.48
CA GLU A 139 19.09 -5.22 2.13
C GLU A 139 18.49 -6.40 2.93
N TYR A 140 17.89 -6.12 4.10
CA TYR A 140 17.25 -7.14 4.94
C TYR A 140 15.84 -7.46 4.48
N THR A 141 15.11 -6.48 3.91
CA THR A 141 13.68 -6.61 3.65
C THR A 141 13.37 -7.83 2.76
N PRO A 142 14.02 -8.06 1.60
CA PRO A 142 13.76 -9.25 0.80
C PRO A 142 13.96 -10.57 1.54
N LYS A 143 14.98 -10.67 2.41
CA LYS A 143 15.25 -11.88 3.21
C LYS A 143 14.12 -12.15 4.20
N LEU A 144 13.61 -11.10 4.83
CA LEU A 144 12.46 -11.20 5.72
C LEU A 144 11.19 -11.60 4.96
N LEU A 145 11.01 -11.11 3.73
CA LEU A 145 9.86 -11.52 2.92
C LEU A 145 9.88 -13.03 2.61
N GLU A 146 11.07 -13.57 2.31
CA GLU A 146 11.24 -15.02 2.12
C GLU A 146 11.03 -15.80 3.43
N LYS A 147 11.61 -15.32 4.54
CA LYS A 147 11.46 -15.93 5.87
C LYS A 147 9.99 -16.12 6.25
N TYR A 148 9.13 -15.17 5.90
CA TYR A 148 7.70 -15.23 6.20
C TYR A 148 6.84 -15.83 5.08
N GLY A 149 7.46 -16.25 3.97
CA GLY A 149 6.76 -16.95 2.89
C GLY A 149 5.77 -16.09 2.12
N PHE A 150 6.04 -14.79 1.96
CA PHE A 150 5.22 -13.94 1.10
C PHE A 150 5.26 -14.43 -0.35
N LEU A 151 4.12 -14.35 -1.03
CA LEU A 151 4.00 -14.76 -2.42
C LEU A 151 4.49 -13.67 -3.39
N TRP A 152 4.29 -12.41 -3.01
CA TRP A 152 4.61 -11.27 -3.85
C TRP A 152 4.94 -10.02 -3.04
N ASP A 153 5.68 -9.11 -3.67
CA ASP A 153 5.95 -7.77 -3.19
C ASP A 153 5.45 -6.71 -4.19
N GLY A 154 4.79 -5.69 -3.65
CA GLY A 154 4.13 -4.63 -4.41
C GLY A 154 4.87 -3.29 -4.50
N GLY A 155 6.10 -3.16 -3.99
CA GLY A 155 6.78 -1.86 -3.95
C GLY A 155 8.26 -1.85 -4.35
N ILE A 156 8.97 -2.98 -4.32
CA ILE A 156 10.35 -3.09 -4.83
C ILE A 156 10.42 -2.68 -6.30
N GLY A 157 9.39 -3.01 -7.08
CA GLY A 157 9.26 -2.64 -8.50
C GLY A 157 9.06 -1.15 -8.79
N PHE A 158 8.95 -0.31 -7.76
CA PHE A 158 8.99 1.15 -7.89
C PHE A 158 10.42 1.68 -8.16
N ASN A 159 11.46 0.88 -7.86
CA ASN A 159 12.83 1.29 -8.15
C ASN A 159 13.01 1.53 -9.66
N PRO A 160 13.60 2.68 -10.09
CA PRO A 160 13.76 3.02 -11.51
C PRO A 160 14.40 1.95 -12.37
N LYS A 161 15.25 1.09 -11.80
CA LYS A 161 15.88 -0.02 -12.53
C LYS A 161 14.88 -1.06 -13.06
N TYR A 162 13.67 -1.12 -12.50
CA TYR A 162 12.61 -2.03 -12.92
C TYR A 162 11.52 -1.35 -13.76
N LYS A 163 11.72 -0.09 -14.16
CA LYS A 163 10.72 0.69 -14.91
C LYS A 163 10.33 0.05 -16.25
N GLU A 164 11.27 -0.62 -16.89
CA GLU A 164 11.02 -1.30 -18.17
C GLU A 164 10.54 -2.75 -18.00
N CYS A 165 10.39 -3.25 -16.77
CA CYS A 165 9.87 -4.58 -16.52
C CYS A 165 8.37 -4.64 -16.86
N THR A 166 8.03 -5.49 -17.82
CA THR A 166 6.66 -5.61 -18.35
C THR A 166 5.97 -6.90 -17.94
N CYS A 167 6.66 -7.76 -17.20
CA CYS A 167 6.14 -9.00 -16.66
C CYS A 167 6.53 -9.13 -15.18
N PRO A 168 5.82 -9.96 -14.40
CA PRO A 168 6.23 -10.28 -13.04
C PRO A 168 7.63 -10.89 -13.03
N PHE A 169 8.47 -10.47 -12.08
CA PHE A 169 9.89 -10.83 -12.05
C PHE A 169 10.34 -11.23 -10.64
N THR A 170 11.50 -11.87 -10.54
CA THR A 170 12.18 -12.16 -9.28
C THR A 170 13.40 -11.26 -9.14
N ILE A 171 13.90 -11.11 -7.92
CA ILE A 171 15.10 -10.31 -7.63
C ILE A 171 16.19 -11.18 -7.02
N PRO A 172 17.48 -10.81 -7.11
CA PRO A 172 18.52 -11.46 -6.34
C PRO A 172 18.32 -11.25 -4.84
N VAL A 173 18.45 -12.32 -4.06
CA VAL A 173 18.48 -12.31 -2.59
C VAL A 173 19.68 -13.15 -2.17
N ASN A 174 20.78 -12.48 -1.79
CA ASN A 174 22.09 -13.11 -1.59
C ASN A 174 22.52 -13.92 -2.84
N ASP A 175 22.64 -15.24 -2.71
CA ASP A 175 23.17 -16.15 -3.73
C ASP A 175 22.07 -16.85 -4.56
N HIS A 176 20.79 -16.50 -4.37
CA HIS A 176 19.66 -17.09 -5.10
C HIS A 176 18.65 -16.03 -5.56
N THR A 177 17.64 -16.44 -6.33
CA THR A 177 16.52 -15.57 -6.74
C THR A 177 15.36 -15.67 -5.76
N SER A 178 14.71 -14.55 -5.46
CA SER A 178 13.58 -14.47 -4.53
C SER A 178 12.50 -15.51 -4.80
N SER A 179 12.03 -16.16 -3.73
CA SER A 179 10.87 -17.04 -3.74
C SER A 179 9.53 -16.31 -3.97
N PHE A 180 9.49 -15.00 -3.72
CA PHE A 180 8.36 -14.10 -4.00
C PHE A 180 8.51 -13.41 -5.37
N THR A 181 7.38 -12.96 -5.92
CA THR A 181 7.32 -12.25 -7.20
C THR A 181 7.18 -10.75 -6.99
N CYS A 182 8.01 -9.96 -7.65
CA CYS A 182 7.89 -8.52 -7.76
C CYS A 182 7.09 -8.14 -9.00
N ILE A 183 6.41 -7.00 -8.92
CA ILE A 183 5.69 -6.41 -10.06
C ILE A 183 6.13 -4.95 -10.20
N HIS A 184 6.29 -4.48 -11.43
CA HIS A 184 6.56 -3.07 -11.67
C HIS A 184 5.39 -2.21 -11.18
N LEU A 185 5.70 -1.21 -10.34
CA LEU A 185 4.73 -0.24 -9.84
C LEU A 185 4.83 1.03 -10.68
N SER A 186 3.70 1.46 -11.24
CA SER A 186 3.61 2.68 -12.05
C SER A 186 4.11 3.90 -11.27
N GLU A 187 4.80 4.80 -11.98
CA GLU A 187 5.19 6.10 -11.46
C GLU A 187 4.01 7.04 -11.20
N TRP A 188 2.84 6.74 -11.78
CA TRP A 188 1.59 7.47 -11.61
C TRP A 188 0.76 6.89 -10.47
N SER A 189 1.09 7.32 -9.26
CA SER A 189 0.25 7.16 -8.08
C SER A 189 -0.72 8.34 -7.93
N ASP A 190 -1.85 8.13 -7.26
CA ASP A 190 -2.86 9.18 -7.11
C ASP A 190 -2.42 10.33 -6.19
N ASP A 191 -1.59 10.08 -5.18
CA ASP A 191 -0.95 11.14 -4.39
C ASP A 191 -0.08 12.04 -5.28
N ARG A 192 0.70 11.45 -6.19
CA ARG A 192 1.49 12.22 -7.16
C ARG A 192 0.60 12.99 -8.12
N MET A 193 -0.43 12.36 -8.69
CA MET A 193 -1.33 13.02 -9.63
C MET A 193 -2.09 14.18 -8.97
N ILE A 194 -2.71 13.93 -7.81
CA ILE A 194 -3.59 14.89 -7.13
C ILE A 194 -2.77 15.95 -6.40
N GLU A 195 -1.78 15.56 -5.61
CA GLU A 195 -1.14 16.48 -4.67
C GLU A 195 0.08 17.21 -5.25
N LYS A 196 0.84 16.54 -6.12
CA LYS A 196 2.02 17.14 -6.77
C LYS A 196 1.65 17.88 -8.04
N TYR A 197 0.73 17.34 -8.84
CA TYR A 197 0.37 17.92 -10.15
C TYR A 197 -1.03 18.54 -10.22
N GLY A 198 -1.86 18.40 -9.18
CA GLY A 198 -3.19 19.03 -9.15
C GLY A 198 -4.17 18.45 -10.17
N PHE A 199 -3.99 17.18 -10.56
CA PHE A 199 -4.81 16.55 -11.59
C PHE A 199 -6.28 16.51 -11.19
N GLN A 200 -7.13 16.87 -12.17
CA GLN A 200 -8.56 16.61 -12.14
C GLN A 200 -8.86 15.18 -12.60
N SER A 201 -10.08 14.71 -12.36
CA SER A 201 -10.53 13.35 -12.70
C SER A 201 -10.15 12.90 -14.13
N HIS A 202 -10.42 13.74 -15.14
CA HIS A 202 -10.10 13.41 -16.52
C HIS A 202 -8.58 13.27 -16.77
N GLN A 203 -7.74 14.06 -16.09
CA GLN A 203 -6.28 13.96 -16.22
C GLN A 203 -5.73 12.71 -15.53
N ILE A 204 -6.37 12.27 -14.44
CA ILE A 204 -6.09 10.97 -13.81
C ILE A 204 -6.40 9.85 -14.81
N ALA A 205 -7.58 9.88 -15.44
CA ALA A 205 -7.96 8.90 -16.46
C ALA A 205 -6.91 8.83 -17.59
N GLU A 206 -6.50 9.98 -18.16
CA GLU A 206 -5.52 10.01 -19.23
C GLU A 206 -4.12 9.52 -18.80
N ALA A 207 -3.72 9.71 -17.54
CA ALA A 207 -2.49 9.13 -17.04
C ALA A 207 -2.57 7.61 -16.94
N LEU A 208 -3.64 7.08 -16.35
CA LEU A 208 -3.85 5.64 -16.20
C LEU A 208 -4.00 4.94 -17.55
N LYS A 209 -4.77 5.50 -18.48
CA LYS A 209 -4.95 4.96 -19.84
C LYS A 209 -3.63 4.84 -20.60
N ARG A 210 -2.70 5.79 -20.43
CA ARG A 210 -1.38 5.73 -21.09
C ARG A 210 -0.56 4.53 -20.61
N ASP A 211 -0.55 4.24 -19.32
CA ASP A 211 0.18 3.09 -18.79
C ASP A 211 -0.55 1.77 -19.10
N ILE A 212 -1.88 1.76 -19.11
CA ILE A 212 -2.69 0.63 -19.60
C ILE A 212 -2.36 0.32 -21.07
N LYS A 213 -2.31 1.34 -21.94
CA LYS A 213 -1.96 1.18 -23.36
C LYS A 213 -0.57 0.57 -23.53
N ARG A 214 0.41 1.02 -22.74
CA ARG A 214 1.77 0.46 -22.75
C ARG A 214 1.81 -1.00 -22.31
N ALA A 215 1.04 -1.36 -21.27
CA ALA A 215 0.93 -2.75 -20.84
C ALA A 215 0.32 -3.62 -21.95
N ASN A 216 -0.74 -3.14 -22.60
CA ASN A 216 -1.39 -3.80 -23.73
C ASN A 216 -0.42 -4.04 -24.91
N GLU A 217 0.29 -3.00 -25.35
CA GLU A 217 1.25 -3.07 -26.47
C GLU A 217 2.38 -4.10 -26.25
N ARG A 218 2.67 -4.42 -24.99
CA ARG A 218 3.77 -5.32 -24.60
C ARG A 218 3.26 -6.67 -24.08
N HIS A 219 1.96 -6.95 -24.18
CA HIS A 219 1.29 -8.10 -23.57
C HIS A 219 1.65 -8.28 -22.08
N GLY A 220 1.83 -7.16 -21.38
CA GLY A 220 2.50 -7.10 -20.08
C GLY A 220 1.55 -6.93 -18.90
N ILE A 221 2.12 -6.38 -17.83
CA ILE A 221 1.44 -6.05 -16.59
C ILE A 221 1.69 -4.59 -16.21
N VAL A 222 0.68 -3.95 -15.62
CA VAL A 222 0.82 -2.67 -14.92
C VAL A 222 0.20 -2.78 -13.54
N MET A 223 0.82 -2.16 -12.54
CA MET A 223 0.28 -2.02 -11.19
C MET A 223 0.21 -0.55 -10.81
N PHE A 224 -0.96 -0.10 -10.36
CA PHE A 224 -1.17 1.28 -9.93
C PHE A 224 -1.24 1.38 -8.40
N ASP A 225 -0.85 2.55 -7.88
CA ASP A 225 -0.98 2.92 -6.48
C ASP A 225 -2.01 4.05 -6.30
N LEU A 226 -3.26 3.65 -6.08
CA LEU A 226 -4.45 4.49 -5.97
C LEU A 226 -5.06 4.33 -4.56
N HIS A 227 -4.74 5.23 -3.65
CA HIS A 227 -5.12 5.15 -2.25
C HIS A 227 -6.63 5.45 -2.06
N PRO A 228 -7.38 4.64 -1.29
CA PRO A 228 -8.82 4.85 -1.11
C PRO A 228 -9.20 6.24 -0.60
N ILE A 229 -8.41 6.80 0.32
CA ILE A 229 -8.58 8.15 0.87
C ILE A 229 -8.51 9.26 -0.20
N ARG A 230 -7.97 8.95 -1.39
CA ARG A 230 -7.84 9.83 -2.55
C ARG A 230 -8.74 9.36 -3.70
N ILE A 231 -8.44 8.25 -4.36
CA ILE A 231 -9.17 7.82 -5.57
C ILE A 231 -10.66 7.55 -5.30
N GLY A 232 -11.01 7.15 -4.06
CA GLY A 232 -12.40 6.92 -3.65
C GLY A 232 -13.23 8.20 -3.48
N GLN A 233 -12.60 9.38 -3.54
CA GLN A 233 -13.32 10.65 -3.42
C GLN A 233 -14.25 10.86 -4.62
N PRO A 234 -15.47 11.41 -4.42
CA PRO A 234 -16.43 11.64 -5.51
C PRO A 234 -15.86 12.44 -6.68
N GLN A 235 -14.95 13.38 -6.41
CA GLN A 235 -14.31 14.21 -7.43
C GLN A 235 -13.25 13.50 -8.28
N TYR A 236 -12.80 12.29 -7.90
CA TYR A 236 -11.70 11.56 -8.58
C TYR A 236 -12.10 10.16 -9.05
N ILE A 237 -13.16 9.58 -8.49
CA ILE A 237 -13.56 8.19 -8.77
C ILE A 237 -13.88 7.94 -10.25
N ASP A 238 -14.35 8.95 -10.97
CA ASP A 238 -14.58 8.84 -12.41
C ASP A 238 -13.28 8.59 -13.20
N GLY A 239 -12.13 9.08 -12.71
CA GLY A 239 -10.83 8.83 -13.33
C GLY A 239 -10.48 7.34 -13.34
N LEU A 240 -10.79 6.63 -12.25
CA LEU A 240 -10.68 5.17 -12.17
C LEU A 240 -11.68 4.48 -13.11
N ARG A 241 -12.94 4.93 -13.13
CA ARG A 241 -13.98 4.38 -14.01
C ARG A 241 -13.56 4.46 -15.48
N GLN A 242 -13.10 5.62 -15.94
CA GLN A 242 -12.65 5.82 -17.32
C GLN A 242 -11.42 4.97 -17.68
N ALA A 243 -10.53 4.70 -16.72
CA ALA A 243 -9.40 3.80 -16.93
C ALA A 243 -9.83 2.33 -17.07
N LEU A 244 -10.81 1.90 -16.27
CA LEU A 244 -11.38 0.55 -16.34
C LEU A 244 -12.20 0.32 -17.62
N ILE A 245 -12.99 1.31 -18.06
CA ILE A 245 -13.68 1.27 -19.37
C ILE A 245 -12.66 1.00 -20.47
N TYR A 246 -11.65 1.86 -20.56
CA TYR A 246 -10.62 1.77 -21.59
C TYR A 246 -9.86 0.44 -21.55
N GLY A 247 -9.46 -0.01 -20.36
CA GLY A 247 -8.77 -1.29 -20.24
C GLY A 247 -9.66 -2.48 -20.60
N THR A 248 -10.96 -2.42 -20.32
CA THR A 248 -11.93 -3.47 -20.67
C THR A 248 -12.12 -3.55 -22.18
N GLU A 249 -12.22 -2.41 -22.87
CA GLU A 249 -12.26 -2.33 -24.34
C GLU A 249 -11.02 -2.94 -24.99
N LEU A 250 -9.88 -2.91 -24.31
CA LEU A 250 -8.62 -3.53 -24.73
C LEU A 250 -8.46 -4.99 -24.27
N ASN A 251 -9.52 -5.66 -23.78
CA ASN A 251 -9.47 -7.03 -23.29
C ASN A 251 -8.45 -7.23 -22.13
N GLY A 252 -8.42 -6.28 -21.19
CA GLY A 252 -7.58 -6.35 -19.99
C GLY A 252 -8.13 -7.26 -18.90
N TRP A 253 -7.24 -7.83 -18.08
CA TRP A 253 -7.60 -8.59 -16.89
C TRP A 253 -7.30 -7.80 -15.61
N PHE A 254 -8.29 -7.65 -14.72
CA PHE A 254 -8.22 -6.82 -13.50
C PHE A 254 -8.34 -7.60 -12.18
N PRO A 255 -7.46 -8.59 -11.91
CA PRO A 255 -7.54 -9.41 -10.71
C PRO A 255 -6.94 -8.72 -9.47
N THR A 256 -7.09 -9.35 -8.31
CA THR A 256 -6.21 -9.08 -7.17
C THR A 256 -4.78 -9.53 -7.47
N VAL A 257 -3.79 -8.97 -6.77
CA VAL A 257 -2.38 -9.27 -7.03
C VAL A 257 -2.06 -10.76 -6.80
N THR A 258 -2.54 -11.34 -5.71
CA THR A 258 -2.33 -12.78 -5.44
C THR A 258 -2.88 -13.66 -6.56
N LYS A 259 -4.06 -13.32 -7.09
CA LYS A 259 -4.67 -14.10 -8.17
C LYS A 259 -3.87 -13.97 -9.47
N ALA A 260 -3.36 -12.78 -9.79
CA ALA A 260 -2.48 -12.58 -10.93
C ALA A 260 -1.18 -13.38 -10.81
N VAL A 261 -0.50 -13.27 -9.67
CA VAL A 261 0.79 -13.93 -9.42
C VAL A 261 0.65 -15.45 -9.43
N LYS A 262 -0.38 -16.01 -8.77
CA LYS A 262 -0.64 -17.46 -8.79
C LYS A 262 -0.89 -17.96 -10.21
N HIS A 263 -1.70 -17.24 -11.00
CA HIS A 263 -2.00 -17.61 -12.38
C HIS A 263 -0.75 -17.54 -13.25
N TRP A 264 -0.01 -16.44 -13.19
CA TRP A 264 1.23 -16.25 -13.97
C TRP A 264 2.27 -17.33 -13.65
N ARG A 265 2.54 -17.61 -12.37
CA ARG A 265 3.47 -18.68 -11.97
C ARG A 265 3.09 -20.05 -12.50
N LYS A 266 1.79 -20.33 -12.64
CA LYS A 266 1.28 -21.63 -13.09
C LYS A 266 1.23 -21.74 -14.63
N HIS A 267 0.92 -20.66 -15.32
CA HIS A 267 0.54 -20.71 -16.74
C HIS A 267 1.44 -19.89 -17.66
N GLY A 268 2.21 -18.93 -17.14
CA GLY A 268 3.07 -18.04 -17.95
C GLY A 268 2.31 -17.13 -18.92
N ASN A 269 1.00 -16.94 -18.72
CA ASN A 269 0.13 -16.13 -19.56
C ASN A 269 -0.96 -15.44 -18.73
N TRP A 270 -1.81 -14.62 -19.36
CA TRP A 270 -2.96 -13.99 -18.71
C TRP A 270 -4.23 -14.83 -18.85
N LYS A 271 -5.05 -14.81 -17.80
CA LYS A 271 -6.28 -15.59 -17.75
C LYS A 271 -7.23 -15.17 -18.87
N HIS A 272 -7.98 -16.12 -19.42
CA HIS A 272 -8.99 -15.89 -20.45
C HIS A 272 -8.47 -15.28 -21.76
N GLY A 273 -7.17 -15.39 -22.05
CA GLY A 273 -6.57 -14.80 -23.25
C GLY A 273 -6.55 -13.27 -23.21
N ALA A 274 -6.57 -12.67 -22.01
CA ALA A 274 -6.48 -11.24 -21.83
C ALA A 274 -5.20 -10.69 -22.46
N ALA A 275 -5.29 -9.51 -23.08
CA ALA A 275 -4.18 -8.91 -23.79
C ALA A 275 -3.09 -8.40 -22.82
N PHE A 276 -3.46 -8.02 -21.60
CA PHE A 276 -2.57 -7.59 -20.52
C PHE A 276 -3.23 -7.79 -19.15
N CYS A 277 -2.43 -7.63 -18.08
CA CYS A 277 -2.91 -7.61 -16.70
C CYS A 277 -2.80 -6.19 -16.11
N CYS A 278 -3.84 -5.74 -15.42
CA CYS A 278 -3.87 -4.47 -14.72
C CYS A 278 -4.21 -4.69 -13.25
N LEU A 279 -3.26 -4.39 -12.38
CA LEU A 279 -3.39 -4.51 -10.94
C LEU A 279 -3.68 -3.15 -10.34
N ILE A 280 -4.69 -3.08 -9.49
CA ILE A 280 -5.05 -1.84 -8.82
C ILE A 280 -4.80 -2.04 -7.34
N THR A 281 -3.88 -1.25 -6.81
CA THR A 281 -3.48 -1.30 -5.40
C THR A 281 -3.61 0.08 -4.79
N GLY A 282 -3.57 0.17 -3.47
CA GLY A 282 -3.56 1.42 -2.74
C GLY A 282 -3.51 1.11 -1.26
N ASP A 283 -2.53 1.64 -0.53
CA ASP A 283 -2.41 1.31 0.88
C ASP A 283 -3.45 2.03 1.72
N ILE A 284 -3.74 1.41 2.85
CA ILE A 284 -4.58 1.96 3.90
C ILE A 284 -3.74 2.00 5.17
N ASP A 285 -3.30 3.21 5.50
CA ASP A 285 -2.54 3.51 6.72
C ASP A 285 -3.35 4.37 7.71
N ASN A 286 -4.58 4.72 7.36
CA ASN A 286 -5.57 5.39 8.22
C ASN A 286 -6.98 5.11 7.70
N PHE A 287 -7.92 4.80 8.59
CA PHE A 287 -9.36 4.78 8.27
C PHE A 287 -10.02 6.09 8.73
N ALA A 288 -9.53 6.67 9.83
CA ALA A 288 -9.95 7.97 10.32
C ALA A 288 -8.80 8.97 10.40
N PHE A 289 -9.13 10.27 10.42
CA PHE A 289 -8.13 11.33 10.57
C PHE A 289 -7.30 11.19 11.85
N LEU A 290 -7.88 10.64 12.92
CA LEU A 290 -7.16 10.37 14.17
C LEU A 290 -6.07 9.32 14.00
N ASP A 291 -6.25 8.31 13.15
CA ASP A 291 -5.18 7.35 12.84
C ASP A 291 -4.02 8.03 12.13
N TYR A 292 -4.34 8.91 11.18
CA TYR A 292 -3.34 9.73 10.48
C TYR A 292 -2.54 10.60 11.47
N LEU A 293 -3.20 11.22 12.46
CA LEU A 293 -2.50 12.02 13.47
C LEU A 293 -1.60 11.17 14.37
N GLN A 294 -2.07 9.98 14.78
CA GLN A 294 -1.28 9.06 15.58
C GLN A 294 -0.02 8.56 14.86
N ARG A 295 -0.05 8.53 13.52
CA ARG A 295 1.14 8.23 12.70
C ARG A 295 2.25 9.30 12.80
N LEU A 296 1.87 10.54 13.11
CA LEU A 296 2.81 11.67 13.19
C LEU A 296 3.47 11.81 14.57
N LEU A 297 2.99 11.07 15.57
CA LEU A 297 3.47 11.06 16.95
C LEU A 297 4.45 9.90 17.18
#